data_AF-A0A7X2NE13-F1
#
_entry.id   AF-A0A7X2NE13-F1
#
_cell.length_a   1.000
_cell.length_b   1.000
_cell.length_c   1.000
_cell.angle_alpha   90.00
_cell.angle_beta   90.00
_cell.angle_gamma   90.00
#
_symmetry.space_group_name_H-M   'P 1'
#
loop_
_entity.id
_entity.type
_entity.pdbx_description
1 polymer ?
#
loop_
_entity_poly.entity_id
_entity_poly.type
_entity_poly.pdbx_seq_one_letter_code
_entity_poly.pdbx_strand_id
1 'polypeptide(L)'
;MKVTIDLPDSIARRIDELTSLVEANDKRNYIRTEDAARFCGMDAESYRNAALRGAVPFAIAYRKTAGANACVRTAILPFYLSMMNINGQDIINAMGVAK
;
A
#
# COMPACT_ATOMS: atom_id res chain seq x y z
N MET A 1 -3.69 1.32 -33.91
CA MET A 1 -4.53 2.37 -33.29
C MET A 1 -3.98 2.61 -31.89
N LYS A 2 -3.38 3.77 -31.59
CA LYS A 2 -2.93 4.08 -30.22
C LYS A 2 -4.18 4.42 -29.41
N VAL A 3 -4.56 3.54 -28.49
CA VAL A 3 -5.59 3.86 -27.49
C VAL A 3 -4.93 4.85 -26.54
N THR A 4 -5.34 6.12 -26.63
CA THR A 4 -4.91 7.15 -25.68
C THR A 4 -5.96 7.14 -24.57
N ILE A 5 -5.60 6.61 -23.41
CA ILE A 5 -6.47 6.64 -22.24
C ILE A 5 -6.38 8.07 -21.70
N ASP A 6 -7.49 8.81 -21.77
CA ASP A 6 -7.60 10.13 -21.14
C ASP A 6 -7.85 9.93 -19.64
N LEU A 7 -6.77 10.03 -18.85
CA LEU A 7 -6.81 9.85 -17.41
C LEU A 7 -6.97 11.22 -16.74
N PRO A 8 -8.00 11.43 -15.89
CA PRO A 8 -8.12 12.66 -15.13
C PRO A 8 -6.84 12.96 -14.33
N ASP A 9 -6.40 14.22 -14.35
CA ASP A 9 -5.20 14.70 -13.65
C ASP A 9 -5.13 14.26 -12.18
N SER A 10 -6.26 14.23 -11.49
CA SER A 10 -6.33 13.84 -10.08
C SER A 10 -5.94 12.37 -9.87
N ILE A 11 -6.28 11.49 -10.82
CA ILE A 11 -5.92 10.07 -10.78
C ILE A 11 -4.45 9.90 -11.17
N ALA A 12 -3.98 10.62 -12.20
CA ALA A 12 -2.57 10.60 -12.60
C ALA A 12 -1.64 11.01 -11.44
N ARG A 13 -1.91 12.15 -10.81
CA ARG A 13 -1.15 12.63 -9.64
C ARG A 13 -1.15 11.63 -8.49
N ARG A 14 -2.25 10.91 -8.33
CA ARG A 14 -2.40 9.94 -7.25
C ARG A 14 -1.57 8.69 -7.48
N ILE A 15 -1.46 8.24 -8.72
CA ILE A 15 -0.57 7.15 -9.14
C ILE A 15 0.90 7.58 -8.96
N ASP A 16 1.23 8.82 -9.33
CA ASP A 16 2.58 9.36 -9.15
C ASP A 16 2.98 9.43 -7.67
N GLU A 17 2.05 9.87 -6.80
CA GLU A 17 2.26 9.90 -5.35
C GLU A 17 2.50 8.48 -4.79
N LEU A 18 1.73 7.50 -5.23
CA LEU A 18 1.89 6.09 -4.82
C LEU A 18 3.25 5.54 -5.26
N THR A 19 3.62 5.79 -6.51
CA THR A 19 4.89 5.33 -7.10
C THR A 19 6.07 5.93 -6.34
N SER A 20 6.03 7.25 -6.12
CA SER A 20 7.05 7.97 -5.35
C SER A 20 7.18 7.42 -3.92
N LEU A 21 6.07 7.06 -3.28
CA LEU A 21 6.05 6.50 -1.93
C LEU A 21 6.75 5.13 -1.87
N VAL A 22 6.53 4.29 -2.88
CA VAL A 22 7.17 2.97 -3.00
C VAL A 22 8.66 3.13 -3.26
N GLU A 23 9.05 3.95 -4.22
CA GLU A 23 10.45 4.21 -4.57
C GLU A 23 11.25 4.81 -3.42
N ALA A 24 10.66 5.77 -2.69
CA ALA A 24 11.30 6.37 -1.51
C ALA A 24 11.57 5.34 -0.39
N ASN A 25 10.88 4.20 -0.41
CA ASN A 25 11.03 3.13 0.56
C ASN A 25 11.69 1.86 -0.03
N ASP A 26 12.28 1.87 -1.24
CA ASP A 26 12.79 0.64 -1.90
C ASP A 26 13.76 -0.20 -1.05
N LYS A 27 14.51 0.46 -0.15
CA LYS A 27 15.49 -0.18 0.74
C LYS A 27 14.83 -0.89 1.92
N ARG A 28 13.50 -0.79 2.05
CA ARG A 28 12.69 -1.34 3.14
C ARG A 28 11.53 -2.11 2.53
N ASN A 29 11.22 -3.30 3.02
CA ASN A 29 10.01 -4.02 2.56
C ASN A 29 8.69 -3.43 3.13
N TYR A 30 8.74 -2.24 3.71
CA TYR A 30 7.64 -1.64 4.46
C TYR A 30 7.60 -0.12 4.30
N ILE A 31 6.39 0.41 4.26
CA ILE A 31 6.07 1.84 4.32
C ILE A 31 5.90 2.23 5.78
N ARG A 32 6.38 3.42 6.14
CA ARG A 32 6.13 3.98 7.47
C ARG A 32 4.63 4.22 7.66
N THR A 33 4.18 4.12 8.91
CA THR A 33 2.75 4.29 9.23
C THR A 33 2.27 5.68 8.86
N GLU A 34 3.09 6.70 9.10
CA GLU A 34 2.76 8.11 8.85
C GLU A 34 2.55 8.38 7.36
N ASP A 35 3.41 7.80 6.51
CA ASP A 35 3.33 8.01 5.07
C ASP A 35 2.15 7.23 4.45
N ALA A 36 1.92 5.99 4.91
CA ALA A 36 0.76 5.21 4.50
C ALA A 36 -0.57 5.87 4.94
N ALA A 37 -0.63 6.39 6.17
CA ALA A 37 -1.79 7.10 6.68
C ALA A 37 -2.08 8.36 5.87
N ARG A 38 -1.05 9.19 5.62
CA ARG A 38 -1.17 10.39 4.79
C ARG A 38 -1.68 10.05 3.40
N PHE A 39 -1.11 9.02 2.77
CA PHE A 39 -1.60 8.54 1.49
C PHE A 39 -3.09 8.22 1.63
N CYS A 40 -3.50 7.32 2.53
CA CYS A 40 -4.91 6.94 2.73
C CYS A 40 -5.85 8.08 3.20
N GLY A 41 -5.38 9.32 3.38
CA GLY A 41 -6.20 10.44 3.83
C GLY A 41 -6.60 10.33 5.31
N MET A 42 -5.78 9.65 6.12
CA MET A 42 -6.01 9.41 7.53
C MET A 42 -4.88 10.01 8.38
N ASP A 43 -5.19 10.37 9.62
CA ASP A 43 -4.14 10.58 10.61
C ASP A 43 -3.49 9.25 11.03
N ALA A 44 -2.27 9.32 11.54
CA ALA A 44 -1.49 8.14 11.90
C ALA A 44 -2.14 7.31 13.03
N GLU A 45 -2.91 7.92 13.94
CA GLU A 45 -3.57 7.20 15.03
C GLU A 45 -4.78 6.42 14.53
N SER A 46 -5.65 7.06 13.74
CA SER A 46 -6.77 6.40 13.07
C SER A 46 -6.30 5.24 12.19
N TYR A 47 -5.20 5.42 11.44
CA TYR A 47 -4.63 4.34 10.65
C TYR A 47 -4.16 3.17 11.51
N ARG A 48 -3.46 3.43 12.63
CA ARG A 48 -3.03 2.35 13.56
C ARG A 48 -4.21 1.61 14.14
N ASN A 49 -5.26 2.34 14.55
CA ASN A 49 -6.48 1.75 15.08
C ASN A 49 -7.20 0.89 14.03
N ALA A 50 -7.28 1.35 12.79
CA ALA A 50 -7.86 0.60 11.68
C ALA A 50 -7.05 -0.68 11.39
N ALA A 51 -5.72 -0.59 11.36
CA ALA A 51 -4.83 -1.74 11.19
C ALA A 51 -4.98 -2.77 12.31
N LEU A 52 -5.03 -2.34 13.57
CA LEU A 52 -5.24 -3.22 14.72
C LEU A 52 -6.60 -3.93 14.71
N ARG A 53 -7.61 -3.33 14.08
CA ARG A 53 -8.96 -3.90 13.91
C ARG A 53 -9.08 -4.75 12.64
N GLY A 54 -8.02 -4.91 11.86
CA GLY A 54 -8.03 -5.67 10.61
C GLY A 54 -8.73 -4.98 9.44
N ALA A 55 -9.03 -3.68 9.54
CA ALA A 55 -9.64 -2.91 8.45
C ALA A 55 -8.64 -2.52 7.35
N VAL A 56 -7.34 -2.68 7.64
CA VAL A 56 -6.25 -2.37 6.71
C VAL A 56 -5.51 -3.67 6.38
N PRO A 57 -5.88 -4.40 5.32
CA PRO A 57 -5.44 -5.78 5.09
C PRO A 57 -3.94 -5.91 4.74
N PHE A 58 -3.32 -4.83 4.31
CA PHE A 58 -1.88 -4.74 3.99
C PHE A 58 -1.03 -4.26 5.18
N ALA A 59 -1.65 -3.88 6.29
CA ALA A 59 -0.95 -3.49 7.51
C ALA A 59 -0.82 -4.68 8.46
N ILE A 60 0.41 -4.98 8.84
CA ILE A 60 0.74 -5.94 9.89
C ILE A 60 0.77 -5.16 11.20
N ALA A 61 -0.27 -5.34 12.00
CA ALA A 61 -0.35 -4.79 13.34
C ALA A 61 -0.16 -5.90 14.36
N TYR A 62 0.75 -5.71 15.32
CA TYR A 62 0.87 -6.60 16.47
C TYR A 62 0.77 -5.81 17.77
N ARG A 63 -0.10 -6.31 18.65
CA ARG A 63 -0.24 -5.83 20.03
C ARG A 63 0.49 -6.84 20.92
N LYS A 64 1.55 -6.41 21.59
CA LYS A 64 2.25 -7.32 22.52
C LYS A 64 1.53 -7.35 23.86
N THR A 65 1.37 -8.54 24.42
CA THR A 65 1.05 -8.72 25.84
C THR A 65 2.32 -8.54 26.67
N ALA A 66 2.19 -7.80 27.78
CA ALA A 66 3.22 -7.49 28.78
C ALA A 66 4.56 -6.91 28.25
N GLY A 67 4.66 -5.59 28.16
CA GLY A 67 5.94 -4.88 28.29
C GLY A 67 6.70 -4.49 27.01
N ALA A 68 6.15 -4.64 25.81
CA ALA A 68 6.73 -4.00 24.61
C ALA A 68 5.71 -3.19 23.82
N ASN A 69 6.21 -2.23 23.05
CA ASN A 69 5.41 -1.30 22.27
C ASN A 69 4.62 -2.04 21.17
N ALA A 70 3.34 -1.69 21.03
CA ALA A 70 2.55 -2.05 19.86
C ALA A 70 3.20 -1.41 18.61
N CYS A 71 3.14 -2.12 17.49
CA CYS A 71 3.73 -1.65 16.24
C CYS A 71 2.81 -1.98 15.07
N VAL A 72 2.79 -1.08 14.10
CA VAL A 72 2.10 -1.22 12.83
C VAL A 72 3.14 -1.05 11.73
N ARG A 73 3.17 -1.99 10.79
CA ARG A 73 4.00 -1.91 9.58
C ARG A 73 3.15 -2.16 8.36
N THR A 74 3.29 -1.35 7.33
CA THR A 74 2.57 -1.54 6.06
C THR A 74 3.49 -2.22 5.07
N ALA A 75 3.13 -3.42 4.59
CA ALA A 75 3.95 -4.12 3.60
C ALA A 75 3.81 -3.43 2.22
N ILE A 76 4.93 -3.11 1.56
CA ILE A 76 4.94 -2.34 0.30
C ILE A 76 4.16 -3.04 -0.81
N LEU A 77 4.52 -4.29 -1.12
CA LEU A 77 3.94 -4.99 -2.28
C LEU A 77 2.42 -5.19 -2.13
N PRO A 78 1.89 -5.71 -1.01
CA PRO A 78 0.44 -5.82 -0.81
C PRO A 78 -0.28 -4.46 -0.87
N PHE A 79 0.33 -3.40 -0.33
CA PHE A 79 -0.24 -2.06 -0.38
C PHE A 79 -0.32 -1.53 -1.81
N TYR A 80 0.79 -1.59 -2.54
CA TYR A 80 0.87 -1.12 -3.92
C TYR A 80 -0.13 -1.85 -4.83
N LEU A 81 -0.17 -3.18 -4.76
CA LEU A 81 -1.11 -3.98 -5.56
C LEU A 81 -2.57 -3.66 -5.22
N SER A 82 -2.89 -3.51 -3.93
CA SER A 82 -4.24 -3.14 -3.49
C SER A 82 -4.66 -1.78 -4.00
N MET A 83 -3.75 -0.79 -4.04
CA MET A 83 -4.06 0.57 -4.51
C MET A 83 -4.16 0.65 -6.04
N MET A 84 -3.40 -0.20 -6.75
CA MET A 84 -3.46 -0.30 -8.22
C MET A 84 -4.60 -1.22 -8.70
N ASN A 85 -5.34 -1.84 -7.77
CA ASN A 85 -6.38 -2.84 -8.05
C ASN A 85 -5.88 -4.00 -8.91
N ILE A 86 -4.60 -4.39 -8.75
CA ILE A 86 -3.97 -5.50 -9.46
C ILE A 86 -4.20 -6.77 -8.66
N ASN A 87 -4.83 -7.78 -9.26
CA ASN A 87 -5.05 -9.07 -8.61
C ASN A 87 -3.91 -10.06 -8.88
N GLY A 88 -3.90 -11.19 -8.17
CA GLY A 88 -2.86 -12.22 -8.31
C GLY A 88 -2.78 -12.85 -9.71
N GLN A 89 -3.90 -12.96 -10.44
CA GLN A 89 -3.93 -13.51 -11.78
C GLN A 89 -3.25 -12.58 -12.79
N ASP A 90 -3.44 -11.27 -12.66
CA ASP A 90 -2.78 -10.26 -13.51
C ASP A 90 -1.26 -10.32 -13.34
N ILE A 91 -0.79 -10.55 -12.11
CA ILE A 91 0.64 -10.71 -11.81
C ILE A 91 1.17 -12.01 -12.43
N ILE A 92 0.46 -13.14 -12.27
CA ILE A 92 0.84 -14.43 -12.86
C ILE A 92 0.95 -14.32 -14.39
N ASN A 93 -0.02 -13.65 -15.02
CA ASN A 93 -0.03 -13.38 -16.45
C ASN A 93 1.16 -12.50 -16.87
N ALA A 94 1.45 -11.43 -16.12
CA ALA A 94 2.57 -10.52 -16.39
C ALA A 94 3.95 -11.19 -16.20
N MET A 95 4.07 -12.14 -15.26
CA MET A 95 5.30 -12.89 -15.01
C MET A 95 5.53 -14.03 -16.03
N GLY A 96 4.60 -14.25 -16.97
CA GLY A 96 4.73 -15.30 -17.99
C GLY A 96 4.70 -16.72 -17.43
N VAL A 97 4.15 -16.92 -16.22
CA VAL A 97 4.12 -18.22 -15.53
C VAL A 97 2.88 -19.04 -15.91
N ALA A 98 1.94 -18.48 -16.67
CA ALA A 98 0.82 -19.22 -17.24
C ALA A 98 1.22 -19.89 -18.57
N LYS A 99 1.51 -21.19 -18.51
CA LYS A 99 1.28 -22.14 -19.61
C LYS A 99 0.09 -23.01 -19.26
#